data_AF-A0A956TGR2-F1
#
_entry.id   AF-A0A956TGR2-F1
#
_cell.length_a   1.000
_cell.length_b   1.000
_cell.length_c   1.000
_cell.angle_alpha   90.00
_cell.angle_beta   90.00
_cell.angle_gamma   90.00
#
_symmetry.space_group_name_H-M   'P 1'
#
loop_
_entity.id
_entity.type
_entity.pdbx_description
1 polymer ?
#
loop_
_entity_poly.entity_id
_entity_poly.type
_entity_poly.pdbx_seq_one_letter_code
_entity_poly.pdbx_strand_id
1 'polypeptide(L)'
;MGYWDSGGSLYLELPWGLYYVDYPPPTQPRLDRVPKNLYRGRTTQVLHTLVLEPDRDWKVSDLAESADVSLYTAHQVLDHLEKQLWVDKSGRGPQTVRRLTQPGKLLDDWASRHQITDYQVYRFHRLIRGLAAQESALFGLLEQASICEEWALTLEHGAQRVAPFVHHVPAAMVAIVPADIPWAEVAPAAGFRSVDEGENFVFLASKERTPFLGRMKFDNAWVASPIQLYIDLFAWPRRGREQARHLRSQVLGF
;
A
#
# COMPACT_ATOMS: atom_id res chain seq x y z
N MET A 1 0.30 57.07 16.28
CA MET A 1 0.88 55.79 16.78
C MET A 1 0.86 54.79 15.63
N GLY A 2 1.73 53.78 15.65
CA GLY A 2 1.78 52.79 14.58
C GLY A 2 1.95 51.39 15.13
N TYR A 3 1.26 50.43 14.52
CA TYR A 3 1.49 49.01 14.78
C TYR A 3 1.54 48.25 13.46
N TRP A 4 2.32 47.19 13.47
CA TRP A 4 2.41 46.23 12.39
C TRP A 4 2.27 44.84 13.00
N ASP A 5 1.62 43.93 12.27
CA ASP A 5 1.49 42.54 12.71
C ASP A 5 2.30 41.59 11.82
N SER A 6 2.45 40.36 12.30
CA SER A 6 3.12 39.28 11.56
C SER A 6 2.34 38.82 10.32
N GLY A 7 1.12 39.31 10.11
CA GLY A 7 0.28 39.05 8.93
C GLY A 7 0.56 40.02 7.77
N GLY A 8 1.40 41.04 7.98
CA GLY A 8 1.73 42.04 6.98
C GLY A 8 0.79 43.23 6.96
N SER A 9 -0.16 43.30 7.90
CA SER A 9 -1.04 44.46 8.04
C SER A 9 -0.32 45.59 8.75
N LEU A 10 -0.56 46.81 8.26
CA LEU A 10 0.09 48.02 8.75
C LEU A 10 -0.96 49.09 9.04
N TYR A 11 -0.88 49.62 10.25
CA TYR A 11 -1.65 50.76 10.69
C TYR A 11 -0.72 51.91 11.07
N LEU A 12 -0.88 53.05 10.39
CA LEU A 12 -0.13 54.27 10.66
C LEU A 12 -1.08 55.46 10.79
N GLU A 13 -1.12 56.01 11.99
CA GLU A 13 -1.85 57.24 12.27
C GLU A 13 -0.87 58.42 12.30
N LEU A 14 -1.05 59.33 11.34
CA LEU A 14 -0.27 60.55 11.16
C LEU A 14 -1.14 61.77 11.49
N PRO A 15 -0.56 62.93 11.85
CA PRO A 15 -1.33 64.13 12.22
C PRO A 15 -2.31 64.63 11.14
N TRP A 16 -2.11 64.22 9.88
CA TRP A 16 -2.85 64.67 8.70
C TRP A 16 -3.60 63.55 7.98
N GLY A 17 -3.62 62.32 8.52
CA GLY A 17 -4.35 61.23 7.88
C GLY A 17 -4.08 59.85 8.46
N LEU A 18 -4.95 58.91 8.06
CA LEU A 18 -4.84 57.51 8.42
C LEU A 18 -4.40 56.70 7.20
N TYR A 19 -3.32 55.94 7.36
CA TYR A 19 -2.92 54.89 6.42
C TYR A 19 -3.21 53.53 7.02
N TYR A 20 -4.12 52.80 6.38
CA TYR A 20 -4.46 51.42 6.72
C TYR A 20 -4.25 50.53 5.50
N VAL A 21 -3.36 49.56 5.64
CA VAL A 21 -3.13 48.50 4.66
C VAL A 21 -3.55 47.19 5.30
N ASP A 22 -4.69 46.67 4.86
CA ASP A 22 -5.20 45.36 5.27
C ASP A 22 -4.59 44.29 4.36
N TYR A 23 -3.68 43.50 4.90
CA TYR A 23 -3.29 42.24 4.29
C TYR A 23 -4.11 41.14 4.95
N PRO A 24 -4.93 40.38 4.20
CA PRO A 24 -5.56 39.20 4.79
C PRO A 24 -4.46 38.31 5.35
N PRO A 25 -4.63 37.75 6.56
CA PRO A 25 -3.61 36.91 7.17
C PRO A 25 -3.17 35.87 6.14
N PRO A 26 -1.86 35.64 5.94
CA PRO A 26 -1.40 34.65 4.98
C PRO A 26 -2.17 33.38 5.29
N THR A 27 -2.83 32.82 4.26
CA THR A 27 -3.55 31.56 4.40
C THR A 27 -2.63 30.64 5.16
N GLN A 28 -2.98 30.30 6.42
CA GLN A 28 -2.11 29.46 7.23
C GLN A 28 -1.73 28.29 6.34
N PRO A 29 -0.42 28.00 6.11
CA PRO A 29 -0.06 26.82 5.35
C PRO A 29 -0.82 25.70 6.04
N ARG A 30 -1.77 25.09 5.32
CA ARG A 30 -2.59 24.02 5.88
C ARG A 30 -1.58 22.98 6.32
N LEU A 31 -1.29 22.93 7.63
CA LEU A 31 -0.38 21.99 8.28
C LEU A 31 -0.49 20.68 7.51
N ASP A 32 0.62 20.25 6.89
CA ASP A 32 0.74 19.19 5.91
C ASP A 32 -0.33 18.11 6.06
N ARG A 33 -1.52 18.38 5.50
CA ARG A 33 -2.61 17.42 5.58
C ARG A 33 -2.25 16.38 4.55
N VAL A 34 -1.70 15.25 5.03
CA VAL A 34 -1.62 14.00 4.27
C VAL A 34 -2.93 13.90 3.48
N PRO A 35 -2.87 13.75 2.14
CA PRO A 35 -4.06 13.60 1.33
C PRO A 35 -4.97 12.60 2.03
N LYS A 36 -6.23 12.99 2.27
CA LYS A 36 -7.21 12.05 2.84
C LYS A 36 -7.13 10.78 1.99
N ASN A 37 -6.77 9.66 2.61
CA ASN A 37 -6.61 8.35 1.96
C ASN A 37 -5.36 8.18 1.07
N LEU A 38 -4.20 8.77 1.39
CA LEU A 38 -2.95 8.51 0.64
C LEU A 38 -2.64 7.01 0.51
N TYR A 39 -2.91 6.24 1.57
CA TYR A 39 -2.66 4.79 1.65
C TYR A 39 -3.93 3.93 1.44
N ARG A 40 -4.93 4.45 0.72
CA ARG A 40 -6.05 3.62 0.23
C ARG A 40 -6.42 3.90 -1.23
N GLY A 41 -6.87 2.88 -1.94
CA GLY A 41 -7.43 3.00 -3.28
C GLY A 41 -6.41 3.48 -4.32
N ARG A 42 -6.83 4.40 -5.20
CA ARG A 42 -6.05 4.82 -6.38
C ARG A 42 -4.74 5.54 -6.04
N THR A 43 -4.69 6.30 -4.95
CA THR A 43 -3.45 6.95 -4.48
C THR A 43 -2.40 5.91 -4.12
N THR A 44 -2.80 4.80 -3.52
CA THR A 44 -1.90 3.70 -3.14
C THR A 44 -1.39 2.93 -4.34
N GLN A 45 -2.18 2.83 -5.42
CA GLN A 45 -1.68 2.27 -6.68
C GLN A 45 -0.50 3.09 -7.20
N VAL A 46 -0.58 4.43 -7.14
CA VAL A 46 0.55 5.32 -7.50
C VAL A 46 1.77 5.07 -6.62
N LEU A 47 1.57 4.95 -5.30
CA LEU A 47 2.68 4.65 -4.38
C LEU A 47 3.32 3.31 -4.66
N HIS A 48 2.51 2.28 -4.92
CA HIS A 48 2.99 0.95 -5.25
C HIS A 48 3.82 0.97 -6.54
N THR A 49 3.32 1.61 -7.60
CA THR A 49 4.07 1.80 -8.86
C THR A 49 5.39 2.54 -8.65
N LEU A 50 5.41 3.60 -7.84
CA LEU A 50 6.65 4.33 -7.53
C LEU A 50 7.66 3.47 -6.78
N VAL A 51 7.22 2.65 -5.81
CA VAL A 51 8.12 1.79 -5.01
C VAL A 51 8.58 0.55 -5.80
N LEU A 52 7.81 0.11 -6.80
CA LEU A 52 8.23 -0.98 -7.71
C LEU A 52 9.41 -0.56 -8.60
N GLU A 53 9.45 0.70 -9.04
CA GLU A 53 10.50 1.25 -9.90
C GLU A 53 11.09 2.54 -9.29
N PRO A 54 11.79 2.46 -8.14
CA PRO A 54 12.21 3.64 -7.38
C PRO A 54 13.24 4.50 -8.15
N ASP A 55 14.07 3.87 -8.97
CA ASP A 55 15.13 4.54 -9.74
C ASP A 55 14.63 5.17 -11.05
N ARG A 56 13.38 4.93 -11.43
CA ARG A 56 12.81 5.43 -12.68
C ARG A 56 12.45 6.91 -12.56
N ASP A 57 12.79 7.66 -13.60
CA ASP A 57 12.29 9.02 -13.81
C ASP A 57 10.89 8.96 -14.40
N TRP A 58 9.93 9.52 -13.65
CA TRP A 58 8.53 9.53 -14.02
C TRP A 58 8.08 10.89 -14.52
N LYS A 59 7.51 10.94 -15.73
CA LYS A 59 6.54 12.00 -16.05
C LYS A 59 5.23 11.67 -15.35
N VAL A 60 4.45 12.72 -15.03
CA VAL A 60 3.13 12.53 -14.39
C VAL A 60 2.19 11.70 -15.27
N SER A 61 2.24 11.89 -16.60
CA SER A 61 1.48 11.11 -17.58
C SER A 61 1.80 9.64 -17.51
N ASP A 62 3.09 9.32 -17.54
CA ASP A 62 3.58 7.95 -17.63
C ASP A 62 3.28 7.20 -16.33
N LEU A 63 3.40 7.89 -15.19
CA LEU A 63 3.03 7.34 -13.89
C LEU A 63 1.53 7.10 -13.77
N ALA A 64 0.70 8.05 -14.25
CA ALA A 64 -0.75 7.91 -14.22
C ALA A 64 -1.21 6.72 -15.07
N GLU A 65 -0.64 6.56 -16.26
CA GLU A 65 -0.90 5.42 -17.14
C GLU A 65 -0.45 4.11 -16.49
N SER A 66 0.80 4.04 -16.00
CA SER A 66 1.34 2.82 -15.39
C SER A 66 0.60 2.39 -14.12
N ALA A 67 0.10 3.34 -13.34
CA ALA A 67 -0.68 3.07 -12.13
C ALA A 67 -2.19 2.84 -12.41
N ASP A 68 -2.65 3.06 -13.65
CA ASP A 68 -4.06 3.02 -14.06
C ASP A 68 -4.94 4.01 -13.26
N VAL A 69 -4.49 5.27 -13.20
CA VAL A 69 -5.18 6.35 -12.49
C VAL A 69 -5.28 7.62 -13.31
N SER A 70 -6.07 8.58 -12.84
CA SER A 70 -6.14 9.90 -13.45
C SER A 70 -4.82 10.68 -13.28
N LEU A 71 -4.51 11.55 -14.24
CA LEU A 71 -3.40 12.53 -14.14
C LEU A 71 -3.47 13.35 -12.85
N TYR A 72 -4.69 13.73 -12.44
CA TYR A 72 -4.90 14.48 -11.21
C TYR A 72 -4.47 13.68 -9.97
N THR A 73 -4.81 12.39 -9.89
CA THR A 73 -4.43 11.51 -8.79
C THR A 73 -2.91 11.35 -8.71
N ALA A 74 -2.25 11.08 -9.84
CA ALA A 74 -0.80 10.99 -9.90
C ALA A 74 -0.13 12.31 -9.48
N HIS A 75 -0.62 13.44 -9.99
CA HIS A 75 -0.12 14.77 -9.62
C HIS A 75 -0.28 15.04 -8.11
N GLN A 76 -1.45 14.73 -7.54
CA GLN A 76 -1.72 14.94 -6.11
C GLN A 76 -0.77 14.14 -5.22
N VAL A 77 -0.50 12.88 -5.57
CA VAL A 77 0.44 12.02 -4.84
C VAL A 77 1.87 12.57 -4.96
N LEU A 78 2.31 12.90 -6.17
CA LEU A 78 3.65 13.44 -6.40
C LEU A 78 3.86 14.78 -5.68
N ASP A 79 2.90 15.71 -5.73
CA ASP A 79 2.96 16.99 -5.02
C ASP A 79 3.06 16.80 -3.50
N HIS A 80 2.37 15.79 -2.95
CA HIS A 80 2.52 15.44 -1.54
C HIS A 80 3.91 14.90 -1.22
N LEU A 81 4.43 13.96 -2.02
CA LEU A 81 5.75 13.37 -1.81
C LEU A 81 6.90 14.37 -2.00
N GLU A 82 6.76 15.32 -2.93
CA GLU A 82 7.69 16.45 -3.12
C GLU A 82 7.76 17.33 -1.87
N LYS A 83 6.61 17.68 -1.28
CA LYS A 83 6.55 18.46 -0.03
C LYS A 83 7.22 17.76 1.15
N GLN A 84 7.21 16.43 1.16
CA GLN A 84 7.90 15.60 2.15
C GLN A 84 9.39 15.39 1.82
N LEU A 85 9.88 15.90 0.69
CA LEU A 85 11.24 15.67 0.18
C LEU A 85 11.54 14.17 -0.04
N TRP A 86 10.52 13.40 -0.44
CA TRP A 86 10.67 11.98 -0.76
C TRP A 86 10.76 11.73 -2.26
N VAL A 87 10.44 12.74 -3.08
CA VAL A 87 10.56 12.74 -4.52
C VAL A 87 11.32 13.98 -4.94
N ASP A 88 12.34 13.79 -5.78
CA ASP A 88 13.05 14.89 -6.43
C ASP A 88 12.39 15.21 -7.76
N LYS A 89 12.36 16.51 -8.08
CA LYS A 89 11.85 17.03 -9.35
C LYS A 89 12.99 17.64 -10.16
N SER A 90 13.14 17.22 -11.41
CA SER A 90 14.14 17.75 -12.33
C SER A 90 13.52 18.12 -13.67
N GLY A 91 14.21 18.96 -14.46
CA GLY A 91 13.71 19.48 -15.73
C GLY A 91 12.79 20.69 -15.61
N ARG A 92 12.29 21.17 -16.76
CA ARG A 92 11.39 22.34 -16.85
C ARG A 92 10.26 22.07 -17.84
N GLY A 93 9.06 22.55 -17.51
CA GLY A 93 7.89 22.45 -18.38
C GLY A 93 7.58 21.00 -18.77
N PRO A 94 7.39 20.69 -20.07
CA PRO A 94 7.11 19.32 -20.54
C PRO A 94 8.21 18.29 -20.26
N GLN A 95 9.44 18.73 -19.96
CA GLN A 95 10.57 17.85 -19.62
C GLN A 95 10.69 17.60 -18.11
N THR A 96 9.69 18.01 -17.33
CA THR A 96 9.67 17.76 -15.89
C THR A 96 9.51 16.28 -15.62
N VAL A 97 10.45 15.71 -14.87
CA VAL A 97 10.40 14.34 -14.37
C VAL A 97 10.58 14.32 -12.86
N ARG A 98 10.15 13.22 -12.25
CA ARG A 98 10.20 12.98 -10.81
C ARG A 98 10.77 11.62 -10.50
N ARG A 99 11.66 11.55 -9.51
CA ARG A 99 12.27 10.29 -9.06
C ARG A 99 12.02 10.11 -7.57
N LEU A 100 11.67 8.90 -7.16
CA LEU A 100 11.54 8.55 -5.75
C LEU A 100 12.93 8.47 -5.11
N THR A 101 13.19 9.28 -4.10
CA THR A 101 14.50 9.37 -3.44
C THR A 101 14.50 8.80 -2.02
N GLN A 102 13.33 8.61 -1.41
CA GLN A 102 13.18 8.05 -0.08
C GLN A 102 12.21 6.84 -0.06
N PRO A 103 12.45 5.78 -0.85
CA PRO A 103 11.55 4.63 -0.95
C PRO A 103 11.34 3.93 0.40
N GLY A 104 12.38 3.82 1.22
CA GLY A 104 12.29 3.24 2.56
C GLY A 104 11.39 4.02 3.52
N LYS A 105 11.47 5.36 3.52
CA LYS A 105 10.60 6.20 4.36
C LYS A 105 9.15 6.10 3.93
N LEU A 106 8.91 6.10 2.62
CA LEU A 106 7.57 5.92 2.07
C LEU A 106 6.97 4.57 2.49
N LEU A 107 7.76 3.50 2.36
CA LEU A 107 7.32 2.16 2.72
C LEU A 107 7.07 2.01 4.22
N ASP A 108 7.89 2.60 5.08
CA ASP A 108 7.69 2.59 6.53
C ASP A 108 6.44 3.38 6.95
N ASP A 109 6.23 4.55 6.36
CA ASP A 109 5.05 5.38 6.63
C ASP A 109 3.75 4.70 6.15
N TRP A 110 3.82 3.96 5.05
CA TRP A 110 2.73 3.12 4.58
C TRP A 110 2.48 1.96 5.55
N ALA A 111 3.51 1.18 5.88
CA ALA A 111 3.39 0.02 6.76
C ALA A 111 2.84 0.40 8.14
N SER A 112 3.20 1.58 8.67
CA SER A 112 2.70 2.03 9.98
C SER A 112 1.21 2.40 10.00
N ARG A 113 0.59 2.60 8.83
CA ARG A 113 -0.83 2.93 8.68
C ARG A 113 -1.67 1.77 8.14
N HIS A 114 -1.01 0.74 7.60
CA HIS A 114 -1.67 -0.46 7.13
C HIS A 114 -2.21 -1.28 8.30
N GLN A 115 -3.44 -1.78 8.16
CA GLN A 115 -4.09 -2.62 9.15
C GLN A 115 -4.73 -3.82 8.46
N ILE A 116 -4.50 -5.02 8.99
CA ILE A 116 -5.11 -6.24 8.45
C ILE A 116 -6.63 -6.23 8.56
N THR A 117 -7.19 -5.44 9.49
CA THR A 117 -8.63 -5.22 9.63
C THR A 117 -9.25 -4.43 8.48
N ASP A 118 -8.45 -3.87 7.57
CA ASP A 118 -8.96 -3.25 6.34
C ASP A 118 -9.42 -4.31 5.32
N TYR A 119 -8.99 -5.56 5.48
CA TYR A 119 -9.48 -6.70 4.70
C TYR A 119 -10.73 -7.30 5.33
N GLN A 120 -11.62 -7.83 4.48
CA GLN A 120 -12.65 -8.76 4.95
C GLN A 120 -12.02 -10.13 5.14
N VAL A 121 -12.01 -10.62 6.38
CA VAL A 121 -11.32 -11.87 6.72
C VAL A 121 -12.29 -13.04 6.72
N TYR A 122 -11.94 -14.10 5.99
CA TYR A 122 -12.60 -15.41 6.07
C TYR A 122 -11.63 -16.46 6.59
N ARG A 123 -12.10 -17.31 7.49
CA ARG A 123 -11.32 -18.37 8.12
C ARG A 123 -11.94 -19.72 7.80
N PHE A 124 -11.13 -20.61 7.25
CA PHE A 124 -11.57 -21.92 6.83
C PHE A 124 -10.66 -23.03 7.34
N HIS A 125 -11.27 -24.18 7.58
CA HIS A 125 -10.59 -25.43 7.86
C HIS A 125 -10.99 -26.53 6.88
N ARG A 126 -9.99 -27.22 6.33
CA ARG A 126 -10.18 -28.47 5.58
C ARG A 126 -9.18 -29.51 6.04
N LEU A 127 -9.63 -30.73 6.35
CA LEU A 127 -8.78 -31.80 6.85
C LEU A 127 -7.82 -32.27 5.74
N ILE A 128 -6.59 -31.77 5.75
CA ILE A 128 -5.56 -32.02 4.75
C ILE A 128 -4.24 -32.25 5.48
N ARG A 129 -3.40 -33.14 4.94
CA ARG A 129 -2.07 -33.44 5.49
C ARG A 129 -0.98 -33.06 4.50
N GLY A 130 -0.06 -32.21 4.94
CA GLY A 130 1.10 -31.79 4.16
C GLY A 130 0.83 -30.55 3.30
N LEU A 131 1.87 -29.74 3.10
CA LEU A 131 1.81 -28.46 2.42
C LEU A 131 1.34 -28.60 0.96
N ALA A 132 1.89 -29.57 0.21
CA ALA A 132 1.54 -29.77 -1.20
C ALA A 132 0.04 -30.08 -1.40
N ALA A 133 -0.56 -30.88 -0.51
CA ALA A 133 -1.99 -31.16 -0.57
C ALA A 133 -2.84 -29.94 -0.17
N GLN A 134 -2.34 -29.12 0.76
CA GLN A 134 -2.98 -27.87 1.17
C GLN A 134 -2.99 -26.84 0.02
N GLU A 135 -1.86 -26.71 -0.69
CA GLU A 135 -1.76 -25.89 -1.90
C GLU A 135 -2.67 -26.39 -3.01
N SER A 136 -2.69 -27.70 -3.28
CA SER A 136 -3.59 -28.28 -4.28
C SER A 136 -5.06 -28.02 -3.96
N ALA A 137 -5.46 -28.10 -2.70
CA ALA A 137 -6.83 -27.77 -2.29
C ALA A 137 -7.14 -26.28 -2.48
N LEU A 138 -6.20 -25.38 -2.16
CA LEU A 138 -6.35 -23.95 -2.43
C LEU A 138 -6.55 -23.72 -3.94
N PHE A 139 -5.71 -24.30 -4.80
CA PHE A 139 -5.80 -24.09 -6.24
C PHE A 139 -7.13 -24.59 -6.80
N GLY A 140 -7.61 -25.76 -6.36
CA GLY A 140 -8.92 -26.27 -6.78
C GLY A 140 -10.08 -25.36 -6.37
N LEU A 141 -10.01 -24.74 -5.18
CA LEU A 141 -11.00 -23.75 -4.75
C LEU A 141 -10.96 -22.47 -5.61
N LEU A 142 -9.76 -21.98 -5.92
CA LEU A 142 -9.57 -20.78 -6.74
C LEU A 142 -10.01 -21.00 -8.19
N GLU A 143 -9.81 -22.21 -8.72
CA GLU A 143 -10.32 -22.64 -10.03
C GLU A 143 -11.85 -22.71 -10.05
N GLN A 144 -12.46 -23.33 -9.04
CA GLN A 144 -13.92 -23.36 -8.90
C GLN A 144 -14.52 -21.95 -8.78
N ALA A 145 -13.80 -21.03 -8.13
CA ALA A 145 -14.18 -19.62 -8.02
C ALA A 145 -13.87 -18.79 -9.29
N SER A 146 -13.25 -19.37 -10.31
CA SER A 146 -12.84 -18.70 -11.56
C SER A 146 -11.89 -17.51 -11.36
N ILE A 147 -11.02 -17.57 -10.34
CA ILE A 147 -10.07 -16.49 -10.01
C ILE A 147 -8.62 -16.96 -9.99
N CYS A 148 -8.24 -17.95 -10.79
CA CYS A 148 -6.86 -18.47 -10.88
C CYS A 148 -5.79 -17.37 -11.09
N GLU A 149 -6.21 -16.25 -11.67
CA GLU A 149 -5.37 -15.10 -12.00
C GLU A 149 -5.69 -13.86 -11.15
N GLU A 150 -6.40 -13.95 -10.02
CA GLU A 150 -6.76 -12.77 -9.20
C GLU A 150 -6.60 -13.04 -7.69
N TRP A 151 -5.50 -13.70 -7.32
CA TRP A 151 -5.16 -13.99 -5.93
C TRP A 151 -3.65 -13.88 -5.70
N ALA A 152 -3.23 -13.92 -4.44
CA ALA A 152 -1.81 -14.02 -4.07
C ALA A 152 -1.61 -14.57 -2.66
N LEU A 153 -0.63 -15.45 -2.45
CA LEU A 153 -0.13 -15.78 -1.11
C LEU A 153 0.52 -14.54 -0.48
N THR A 154 0.23 -14.31 0.79
CA THR A 154 0.82 -13.23 1.58
C THR A 154 1.36 -13.73 2.92
N LEU A 155 1.79 -12.81 3.78
CA LEU A 155 2.35 -13.04 5.10
C LEU A 155 3.46 -14.10 5.05
N GLU A 156 3.55 -14.97 6.06
CA GLU A 156 4.67 -15.89 6.20
C GLU A 156 4.81 -16.86 5.02
N HIS A 157 3.69 -17.32 4.43
CA HIS A 157 3.70 -18.24 3.29
C HIS A 157 4.22 -17.59 2.01
N GLY A 158 3.79 -16.36 1.73
CA GLY A 158 4.30 -15.60 0.59
C GLY A 158 5.77 -15.21 0.81
N ALA A 159 6.09 -14.68 1.99
CA ALA A 159 7.44 -14.22 2.30
C ALA A 159 8.46 -15.35 2.35
N GLN A 160 8.10 -16.56 2.80
CA GLN A 160 9.02 -17.70 2.80
C GLN A 160 9.47 -18.10 1.39
N ARG A 161 8.66 -17.85 0.35
CA ARG A 161 9.04 -18.13 -1.05
C ARG A 161 9.96 -17.08 -1.64
N VAL A 162 9.90 -15.86 -1.11
CA VAL A 162 10.62 -14.68 -1.63
C VAL A 162 11.92 -14.45 -0.87
N ALA A 163 11.89 -14.51 0.45
CA ALA A 163 13.02 -14.35 1.35
C ALA A 163 12.88 -15.34 2.53
N PRO A 164 13.35 -16.60 2.37
CA PRO A 164 13.26 -17.62 3.41
C PRO A 164 13.92 -17.17 4.72
N PHE A 165 13.16 -17.18 5.82
CA PHE A 165 13.64 -16.67 7.12
C PHE A 165 13.31 -17.59 8.29
N VAL A 166 12.14 -18.23 8.26
CA VAL A 166 11.66 -19.08 9.36
C VAL A 166 11.90 -20.56 9.05
N HIS A 167 12.26 -21.33 10.07
CA HIS A 167 12.41 -22.79 9.95
C HIS A 167 11.05 -23.52 9.85
N HIS A 168 10.00 -22.91 10.40
CA HIS A 168 8.64 -23.45 10.37
C HIS A 168 7.66 -22.35 9.97
N VAL A 169 6.95 -22.57 8.88
CA VAL A 169 5.83 -21.73 8.45
C VAL A 169 4.60 -22.10 9.28
N PRO A 170 3.74 -21.14 9.69
CA PRO A 170 2.48 -21.45 10.36
C PRO A 170 1.62 -22.45 9.58
N ALA A 171 0.74 -23.18 10.26
CA ALA A 171 -0.14 -24.15 9.60
C ALA A 171 -1.20 -23.48 8.70
N ALA A 172 -1.60 -22.25 9.02
CA ALA A 172 -2.61 -21.51 8.28
C ALA A 172 -2.01 -20.79 7.08
N MET A 173 -2.41 -21.19 5.89
CA MET A 173 -2.06 -20.52 4.64
C MET A 173 -2.89 -19.25 4.47
N VAL A 174 -2.23 -18.13 4.21
CA VAL A 174 -2.90 -16.84 4.05
C VAL A 174 -2.81 -16.37 2.61
N ALA A 175 -3.97 -16.09 2.00
CA ALA A 175 -4.07 -15.59 0.65
C ALA A 175 -4.91 -14.31 0.60
N ILE A 176 -4.45 -13.34 -0.20
CA ILE A 176 -5.26 -12.21 -0.61
C ILE A 176 -6.14 -12.66 -1.78
N VAL A 177 -7.43 -12.35 -1.71
CA VAL A 177 -8.44 -12.74 -2.71
C VAL A 177 -9.41 -11.60 -2.99
N PRO A 178 -10.18 -11.61 -4.10
CA PRO A 178 -11.16 -10.59 -4.41
C PRO A 178 -12.36 -10.67 -3.44
N ALA A 179 -12.86 -9.52 -3.01
CA ALA A 179 -13.98 -9.43 -2.06
C ALA A 179 -15.38 -9.51 -2.68
N ASP A 180 -15.48 -9.47 -4.01
CA ASP A 180 -16.72 -9.67 -4.77
C ASP A 180 -17.11 -11.15 -4.92
N ILE A 181 -16.19 -12.07 -4.60
CA ILE A 181 -16.50 -13.50 -4.52
C ILE A 181 -17.23 -13.81 -3.21
N PRO A 182 -18.36 -14.55 -3.24
CA PRO A 182 -19.10 -14.94 -2.04
C PRO A 182 -18.41 -16.12 -1.33
N TRP A 183 -17.25 -15.85 -0.70
CA TRP A 183 -16.41 -16.88 -0.07
C TRP A 183 -17.12 -17.71 0.99
N ALA A 184 -18.09 -17.14 1.71
CA ALA A 184 -18.92 -17.84 2.68
C ALA A 184 -19.79 -18.96 2.06
N GLU A 185 -20.00 -18.95 0.75
CA GLU A 185 -20.79 -19.95 0.02
C GLU A 185 -19.88 -20.85 -0.83
N VAL A 186 -18.95 -20.23 -1.56
CA VAL A 186 -18.05 -20.93 -2.50
C VAL A 186 -17.11 -21.89 -1.77
N ALA A 187 -16.49 -21.48 -0.67
CA ALA A 187 -15.55 -22.34 0.04
C ALA A 187 -16.24 -23.57 0.67
N PRO A 188 -17.39 -23.43 1.37
CA PRO A 188 -18.15 -24.58 1.85
C PRO A 188 -18.59 -25.55 0.76
N ALA A 189 -19.02 -25.06 -0.40
CA ALA A 189 -19.34 -25.91 -1.55
C ALA A 189 -18.15 -26.74 -2.05
N ALA A 190 -16.92 -26.24 -1.86
CA ALA A 190 -15.67 -26.94 -2.17
C ALA A 190 -15.11 -27.79 -0.99
N GLY A 191 -15.87 -27.93 0.10
CA GLY A 191 -15.50 -28.75 1.26
C GLY A 191 -14.63 -28.04 2.31
N PHE A 192 -14.57 -26.69 2.28
CA PHE A 192 -13.91 -25.88 3.30
C PHE A 192 -14.91 -25.46 4.37
N ARG A 193 -14.68 -25.82 5.62
CA ARG A 193 -15.58 -25.45 6.73
C ARG A 193 -15.22 -24.08 7.27
N SER A 194 -16.20 -23.19 7.41
CA SER A 194 -16.01 -21.92 8.14
C SER A 194 -15.74 -22.21 9.62
N VAL A 195 -14.78 -21.52 10.21
CA VAL A 195 -14.37 -21.71 11.61
C VAL A 195 -14.00 -20.39 12.27
N ASP A 196 -14.19 -20.28 13.58
CA ASP A 196 -13.74 -19.13 14.37
C ASP A 196 -12.28 -19.28 14.82
N GLU A 197 -11.82 -20.53 15.04
CA GLU A 197 -10.46 -20.89 15.43
C GLU A 197 -10.03 -22.23 14.80
N GLY A 198 -8.72 -22.45 14.68
CA GLY A 198 -8.16 -23.70 14.15
C GLY A 198 -8.17 -23.77 12.62
N GLU A 199 -8.19 -22.61 11.97
CA GLU A 199 -8.13 -22.47 10.53
C GLU A 199 -6.79 -22.97 9.98
N ASN A 200 -6.83 -23.55 8.78
CA ASN A 200 -5.64 -23.80 7.97
C ASN A 200 -5.66 -23.01 6.65
N PHE A 201 -6.70 -22.22 6.41
CA PHE A 201 -6.77 -21.23 5.35
C PHE A 201 -7.36 -19.93 5.88
N VAL A 202 -6.70 -18.81 5.58
CA VAL A 202 -7.19 -17.47 5.86
C VAL A 202 -7.23 -16.70 4.55
N PHE A 203 -8.40 -16.18 4.21
CA PHE A 203 -8.58 -15.31 3.07
C PHE A 203 -8.70 -13.86 3.54
N LEU A 204 -7.78 -13.02 3.08
CA LEU A 204 -7.83 -11.58 3.22
C LEU A 204 -8.48 -11.01 1.96
N ALA A 205 -9.80 -10.84 2.01
CA ALA A 205 -10.55 -10.39 0.85
C ALA A 205 -10.48 -8.87 0.70
N SER A 206 -10.08 -8.40 -0.48
CA SER A 206 -9.89 -6.98 -0.80
C SER A 206 -10.77 -6.54 -1.97
N LYS A 207 -11.31 -5.32 -1.89
CA LYS A 207 -11.92 -4.62 -3.03
C LYS A 207 -10.91 -3.75 -3.78
N GLU A 208 -9.72 -3.57 -3.22
CA GLU A 208 -8.68 -2.76 -3.82
C GLU A 208 -7.80 -3.59 -4.75
N ARG A 209 -7.36 -2.97 -5.85
CA ARG A 209 -6.41 -3.58 -6.80
C ARG A 209 -4.97 -3.65 -6.26
N THR A 210 -4.60 -2.71 -5.39
CA THR A 210 -3.22 -2.51 -4.91
C THR A 210 -2.56 -3.80 -4.40
N PRO A 211 -3.21 -4.65 -3.58
CA PRO A 211 -2.59 -5.87 -3.07
C PRO A 211 -2.22 -6.90 -4.13
N PHE A 212 -2.80 -6.82 -5.32
CA PHE A 212 -2.50 -7.72 -6.45
C PHE A 212 -1.42 -7.15 -7.38
N LEU A 213 -1.01 -5.89 -7.21
CA LEU A 213 0.01 -5.25 -8.05
C LEU A 213 1.40 -5.84 -7.79
N GLY A 214 2.15 -6.04 -8.88
CA GLY A 214 3.53 -6.54 -8.84
C GLY A 214 3.68 -7.95 -8.26
N ARG A 215 2.58 -8.72 -8.16
CA ARG A 215 2.64 -10.11 -7.72
C ARG A 215 3.56 -10.93 -8.61
N MET A 216 4.17 -11.94 -8.02
CA MET A 216 5.16 -12.82 -8.66
C MET A 216 4.60 -14.23 -8.78
N LYS A 217 4.91 -14.92 -9.87
CA LYS A 217 4.54 -16.33 -10.05
C LYS A 217 5.68 -17.22 -9.61
N PHE A 218 5.44 -18.06 -8.60
CA PHE A 218 6.35 -19.10 -8.15
C PHE A 218 5.67 -20.45 -8.36
N ASP A 219 6.23 -21.28 -9.24
CA ASP A 219 5.60 -22.50 -9.73
C ASP A 219 4.16 -22.23 -10.19
N ASN A 220 3.18 -22.84 -9.53
CA ASN A 220 1.75 -22.72 -9.84
C ASN A 220 1.01 -21.71 -8.95
N ALA A 221 1.72 -20.90 -8.17
CA ALA A 221 1.10 -20.02 -7.19
C ALA A 221 1.56 -18.56 -7.31
N TRP A 222 0.56 -17.67 -7.26
CA TRP A 222 0.79 -16.24 -7.17
C TRP A 222 1.21 -15.88 -5.75
N VAL A 223 2.23 -15.05 -5.64
CA VAL A 223 2.78 -14.53 -4.38
C VAL A 223 2.73 -13.01 -4.45
N ALA A 224 2.31 -12.36 -3.36
CA ALA A 224 2.19 -10.91 -3.32
C ALA A 224 3.56 -10.25 -3.58
N SER A 225 3.57 -9.01 -4.08
CA SER A 225 4.82 -8.28 -4.32
C SER A 225 5.62 -8.13 -3.03
N PRO A 226 6.96 -7.96 -3.08
CA PRO A 226 7.75 -7.75 -1.86
C PRO A 226 7.29 -6.53 -1.05
N ILE A 227 6.73 -5.53 -1.72
CA ILE A 227 6.09 -4.36 -1.11
C ILE A 227 4.86 -4.78 -0.29
N GLN A 228 3.94 -5.52 -0.90
CA GLN A 228 2.72 -5.98 -0.24
C GLN A 228 3.03 -6.93 0.92
N LEU A 229 3.96 -7.86 0.72
CA LEU A 229 4.44 -8.76 1.76
C LEU A 229 5.02 -7.99 2.95
N TYR A 230 5.80 -6.93 2.70
CA TYR A 230 6.36 -6.09 3.77
C TYR A 230 5.26 -5.43 4.61
N ILE A 231 4.29 -4.77 3.96
CA ILE A 231 3.23 -4.05 4.69
C ILE A 231 2.30 -5.00 5.45
N ASP A 232 1.95 -6.15 4.87
CA ASP A 232 1.11 -7.16 5.54
C ASP A 232 1.86 -7.73 6.76
N LEU A 233 3.12 -8.14 6.59
CA LEU A 233 3.95 -8.69 7.67
C LEU A 233 4.19 -7.66 8.80
N PHE A 234 4.38 -6.38 8.45
CA PHE A 234 4.61 -5.35 9.46
C PHE A 234 3.38 -5.11 10.36
N ALA A 235 2.19 -5.25 9.78
CA ALA A 235 0.91 -5.18 10.48
C ALA A 235 0.54 -6.50 11.21
N TRP A 236 1.29 -7.59 10.99
CA TRP A 236 1.00 -8.90 11.58
C TRP A 236 1.69 -9.11 12.94
N PRO A 237 0.99 -9.65 13.97
CA PRO A 237 1.55 -9.82 15.31
C PRO A 237 2.73 -10.80 15.43
N ARG A 238 3.37 -10.77 16.63
CA ARG A 238 4.40 -11.71 17.16
C ARG A 238 5.73 -11.79 16.42
N ARG A 239 5.75 -12.12 15.13
CA ARG A 239 6.99 -12.37 14.35
C ARG A 239 7.00 -11.72 12.96
N GLY A 240 5.89 -11.15 12.51
CA GLY A 240 5.80 -10.54 11.19
C GLY A 240 6.85 -9.45 10.96
N ARG A 241 7.11 -8.59 11.95
CA ARG A 241 8.08 -7.48 11.82
C ARG A 241 9.53 -7.92 11.60
N GLU A 242 9.97 -9.03 12.18
CA GLU A 242 11.34 -9.52 11.96
C GLU A 242 11.49 -10.06 10.53
N GLN A 243 10.51 -10.84 10.08
CA GLN A 243 10.47 -11.33 8.71
C GLN A 243 10.32 -10.18 7.70
N ALA A 244 9.55 -9.14 8.00
CA ALA A 244 9.42 -7.95 7.15
C ALA A 244 10.77 -7.24 6.98
N ARG A 245 11.54 -7.05 8.06
CA ARG A 245 12.89 -6.46 8.00
C ARG A 245 13.86 -7.34 7.21
N HIS A 246 13.79 -8.66 7.39
CA HIS A 246 14.60 -9.59 6.61
C HIS A 246 14.27 -9.50 5.11
N LEU A 247 12.98 -9.57 4.75
CA LEU A 247 12.51 -9.41 3.37
C LEU A 247 13.00 -8.10 2.76
N ARG A 248 12.87 -6.99 3.49
CA ARG A 248 13.34 -5.68 3.06
C ARG A 248 14.84 -5.67 2.78
N SER A 249 15.64 -6.21 3.69
CA SER A 249 17.10 -6.29 3.52
C SER A 249 17.53 -7.17 2.35
N GLN A 250 16.83 -8.29 2.09
CA GLN A 250 17.23 -9.25 1.07
C GLN A 250 16.72 -8.92 -0.33
N VAL A 251 15.56 -8.25 -0.44
CA VAL A 251 14.84 -8.11 -1.72
C VAL A 251 14.59 -6.66 -2.10
N LEU A 252 14.21 -5.79 -1.16
CA LEU A 252 13.89 -4.40 -1.47
C LEU A 252 15.14 -3.50 -1.51
N GLY A 253 16.11 -3.72 -0.61
CA GLY A 253 17.42 -3.07 -0.66
C GLY A 253 17.47 -1.59 -0.23
N PHE A 254 16.38 -1.05 0.31
CA PHE A 254 16.27 0.31 0.86
C PHE A 254 15.50 0.31 2.17
#